data_AF-A0A2D5MP65-F1
#
_entry.id   AF-A0A2D5MP65-F1
#
_cell.length_a   1.000
_cell.length_b   1.000
_cell.length_c   1.000
_cell.angle_alpha   90.00
_cell.angle_beta   90.00
_cell.angle_gamma   90.00
#
_symmetry.space_group_name_H-M   'P 1'
#
loop_
_entity.id
_entity.type
_entity.pdbx_description
1 polymer ?
#
loop_
_entity_poly.entity_id
_entity_poly.type
_entity_poly.pdbx_seq_one_letter_code
_entity_poly.pdbx_strand_id
1 'polypeptide(L)'
;MKSYKEIKDLSESAWTKKSGQNKEGGLNEKGRKSYERENPGSDLKAPSKKKGNKRRASFCARMKGMKKKLTSKKTSRDPDSRINKSLRAWNC
;
A
#
# COMPACT_ATOMS: atom_id res chain seq x y z
N MET A 1 -22.82 9.90 22.64
CA MET A 1 -21.65 10.75 22.31
C MET A 1 -20.67 9.88 21.52
N LYS A 2 -20.23 10.29 20.32
CA LYS A 2 -19.28 9.49 19.51
C LYS A 2 -17.94 9.43 20.24
N SER A 3 -17.31 8.25 20.28
CA SER A 3 -15.99 8.10 20.92
C SER A 3 -14.92 8.89 20.16
N TYR A 4 -13.84 9.25 20.84
CA TYR A 4 -12.69 9.92 20.21
C TYR A 4 -12.16 9.15 18.99
N LYS A 5 -12.22 7.82 19.03
CA LYS A 5 -11.83 6.95 17.92
C LYS A 5 -12.74 7.13 16.71
N GLU A 6 -14.04 7.26 16.91
CA GLU A 6 -15.02 7.51 15.84
C GLU A 6 -14.92 8.92 15.29
N ILE A 7 -14.63 9.92 16.13
CA ILE A 7 -14.42 11.31 15.70
C ILE A 7 -13.15 11.40 14.84
N LYS A 8 -12.05 10.75 15.26
CA LYS A 8 -10.83 10.64 14.46
C LYS A 8 -11.07 9.87 13.16
N ASP A 9 -11.90 8.82 13.18
CA ASP A 9 -12.26 8.07 11.97
C ASP A 9 -13.09 8.88 10.96
N LEU A 10 -13.72 9.99 11.38
CA LEU A 10 -14.42 10.92 10.48
C LEU A 10 -13.53 12.04 9.92
N SER A 11 -12.43 12.40 10.60
CA SER A 11 -11.60 13.55 10.18
C SER A 11 -10.51 13.18 9.16
N GLU A 12 -9.86 12.02 9.26
CA GLU A 12 -8.77 11.64 8.35
C GLU A 12 -9.27 10.90 7.09
N SER A 13 -8.56 11.04 5.97
CA SER A 13 -8.91 10.37 4.72
C SER A 13 -8.72 8.86 4.76
N ALA A 14 -9.52 8.13 3.97
CA ALA A 14 -9.52 6.67 4.01
C ALA A 14 -8.15 6.09 3.62
N TRP A 15 -7.36 6.77 2.79
CA TRP A 15 -6.05 6.28 2.32
C TRP A 15 -4.98 6.23 3.40
N THR A 16 -5.14 6.99 4.48
CA THR A 16 -4.25 6.94 5.66
C THR A 16 -4.74 5.94 6.72
N LYS A 17 -5.98 5.47 6.61
CA LYS A 17 -6.65 4.61 7.59
C LYS A 17 -6.67 3.14 7.20
N LYS A 18 -6.94 2.29 8.20
CA LYS A 18 -7.16 0.84 8.00
C LYS A 18 -8.29 0.57 7.00
N SER A 19 -9.31 1.41 6.96
CA SER A 19 -10.45 1.27 6.05
C SER A 19 -10.08 1.41 4.57
N GLY A 20 -8.98 2.10 4.23
CA GLY A 20 -8.45 2.19 2.87
C GLY A 20 -7.30 1.24 2.56
N GLN A 21 -6.87 0.42 3.52
CA GLN A 21 -5.79 -0.55 3.31
C GLN A 21 -6.35 -1.92 2.88
N ASN A 22 -5.64 -2.60 1.97
CA ASN A 22 -5.95 -3.98 1.63
C ASN A 22 -5.13 -4.93 2.53
N LYS A 23 -5.80 -5.95 3.09
CA LYS A 23 -5.19 -7.00 3.91
C LYS A 23 -4.03 -7.70 3.19
N GLU A 24 -4.13 -7.84 1.86
CA GLU A 24 -3.12 -8.48 1.02
C GLU A 24 -1.95 -7.57 0.63
N GLY A 25 -1.99 -6.26 0.88
CA GLY A 25 -0.96 -5.32 0.43
C GLY A 25 -1.48 -4.06 -0.23
N GLY A 26 -0.82 -2.92 0.01
CA GLY A 26 -1.21 -1.64 -0.58
C GLY A 26 -2.57 -1.08 -0.11
N LEU A 27 -3.10 -0.14 -0.90
CA LEU A 27 -4.44 0.45 -0.72
C LEU A 27 -5.51 -0.34 -1.46
N ASN A 28 -6.72 -0.38 -0.90
CA ASN A 28 -7.92 -0.87 -1.57
C ASN A 28 -8.54 0.24 -2.46
N GLU A 29 -9.66 -0.06 -3.12
CA GLU A 29 -10.35 0.89 -4.00
C GLU A 29 -10.75 2.18 -3.29
N LYS A 30 -11.31 2.08 -2.08
CA LYS A 30 -11.71 3.23 -1.26
C LYS A 30 -10.49 4.08 -0.89
N GLY A 31 -9.37 3.44 -0.55
CA GLY A 31 -8.11 4.11 -0.27
C GLY A 31 -7.60 4.86 -1.49
N ARG A 32 -7.53 4.23 -2.67
CA ARG A 32 -7.04 4.89 -3.89
C ARG A 32 -7.89 6.10 -4.29
N LYS A 33 -9.22 5.94 -4.30
CA LYS A 33 -10.16 7.04 -4.56
C LYS A 33 -10.02 8.17 -3.54
N SER A 34 -9.81 7.83 -2.27
CA SER A 34 -9.60 8.84 -1.23
C SER A 34 -8.28 9.58 -1.40
N TYR A 35 -7.22 8.91 -1.87
CA TYR A 35 -5.95 9.55 -2.18
C TYR A 35 -6.10 10.51 -3.37
N GLU A 36 -6.74 10.07 -4.45
CA GLU A 36 -6.94 10.88 -5.65
C GLU A 36 -7.80 12.13 -5.38
N ARG A 37 -8.80 12.03 -4.49
CA ARG A 37 -9.59 13.18 -4.05
C ARG A 37 -8.75 14.26 -3.37
N GLU A 38 -7.78 13.85 -2.54
CA GLU A 38 -6.89 14.78 -1.84
C GLU A 38 -5.69 15.21 -2.68
N ASN A 39 -5.43 14.54 -3.80
CA ASN A 39 -4.32 14.81 -4.70
C ASN A 39 -4.85 14.94 -6.14
N PRO A 40 -5.50 16.07 -6.49
CA PRO A 40 -6.03 16.30 -7.83
C PRO A 40 -4.96 16.12 -8.91
N GLY A 41 -5.31 15.43 -9.99
CA GLY A 41 -4.38 15.11 -11.09
C GLY A 41 -3.50 13.88 -10.85
N SER A 42 -3.57 13.24 -9.69
CA SER A 42 -2.94 11.93 -9.48
C SER A 42 -3.71 10.80 -10.18
N ASP A 43 -2.98 9.76 -10.58
CA ASP A 43 -3.54 8.56 -11.22
C ASP A 43 -3.03 7.30 -10.49
N LEU A 44 -3.61 7.02 -9.32
CA LEU A 44 -3.12 5.97 -8.44
C LEU A 44 -3.63 4.59 -8.88
N LYS A 45 -2.89 3.97 -9.80
CA LYS A 45 -3.23 2.65 -10.32
C LYS A 45 -2.90 1.49 -9.36
N ALA A 46 -3.75 0.47 -9.35
CA ALA A 46 -3.60 -0.77 -8.59
C ALA A 46 -2.36 -1.59 -9.00
N PRO A 47 -1.85 -2.48 -8.12
CA PRO A 47 -0.80 -3.43 -8.47
C PRO A 47 -1.10 -4.22 -9.74
N SER A 48 -0.08 -4.42 -10.58
CA SER A 48 -0.17 -5.32 -11.74
C SER A 48 0.73 -6.52 -11.54
N LYS A 49 0.18 -7.72 -11.74
CA LYS A 49 0.93 -8.99 -11.68
C LYS A 49 1.53 -9.40 -13.04
N LYS A 50 1.23 -8.67 -14.12
CA LYS A 50 1.64 -9.00 -15.49
C LYS A 50 3.15 -8.82 -15.67
N LYS A 51 3.86 -9.90 -16.00
CA LYS A 51 5.28 -9.86 -16.39
C LYS A 51 5.42 -9.03 -17.68
N GLY A 52 6.48 -8.23 -17.79
CA GLY A 52 6.68 -7.26 -18.88
C GLY A 52 6.06 -5.88 -18.64
N ASN A 53 5.19 -5.70 -17.64
CA ASN A 53 4.69 -4.38 -17.27
C ASN A 53 5.82 -3.52 -16.66
N LYS A 54 6.17 -2.39 -17.30
CA LYS A 54 7.23 -1.48 -16.85
C LYS A 54 7.01 -0.99 -15.41
N ARG A 55 5.76 -0.66 -15.05
CA ARG A 55 5.37 -0.24 -13.70
C ARG A 55 5.65 -1.31 -12.66
N ARG A 56 5.33 -2.58 -12.97
CA ARG A 56 5.67 -3.72 -12.11
C ARG A 56 7.18 -3.88 -11.96
N ALA A 57 7.92 -3.82 -13.07
CA ALA A 57 9.38 -3.96 -13.05
C ALA A 57 10.03 -2.91 -12.14
N SER A 58 9.65 -1.64 -12.31
CA SER A 58 10.13 -0.53 -11.47
C SER A 58 9.77 -0.72 -10.00
N PHE A 59 8.52 -1.12 -9.70
CA PHE A 59 8.09 -1.38 -8.33
C PHE A 59 8.91 -2.51 -7.69
N CYS A 60 9.05 -3.65 -8.38
CA CYS A 60 9.81 -4.79 -7.85
C CYS A 60 11.26 -4.41 -7.56
N ALA A 61 11.92 -3.70 -8.47
CA ALA A 61 13.31 -3.28 -8.28
C ALA A 61 13.47 -2.39 -7.05
N ARG A 62 12.65 -1.34 -6.93
CA ARG A 62 12.67 -0.42 -5.79
C ARG A 62 12.37 -1.13 -4.48
N MET A 63 11.28 -1.87 -4.42
CA MET A 63 10.81 -2.46 -3.17
C MET A 63 11.68 -3.63 -2.72
N LYS A 64 12.24 -4.43 -3.64
CA LYS A 64 13.26 -5.44 -3.30
C LYS A 64 14.54 -4.78 -2.79
N GLY A 65 14.96 -3.66 -3.40
CA GLY A 65 16.09 -2.86 -2.92
C GLY A 65 15.89 -2.34 -1.49
N MET A 66 14.72 -1.75 -1.21
CA MET A 66 14.34 -1.31 0.14
C MET A 66 14.30 -2.47 1.13
N LYS A 67 13.74 -3.62 0.73
CA LYS A 67 13.72 -4.84 1.56
C LYS A 67 15.13 -5.31 1.93
N LYS A 68 16.08 -5.21 1.01
CA LYS A 68 17.48 -5.62 1.22
C LYS A 68 18.25 -4.65 2.12
N LYS A 69 18.09 -3.34 1.90
CA LYS A 69 18.92 -2.31 2.56
C LYS A 69 18.33 -1.76 3.86
N LEU A 70 17.03 -1.51 3.90
CA LEU A 70 16.37 -0.71 4.95
C LEU A 70 15.39 -1.51 5.81
N THR A 71 15.17 -2.79 5.51
CA THR A 71 14.26 -3.64 6.28
C THR A 71 15.08 -4.59 7.15
N SER A 72 14.75 -4.64 8.44
CA SER A 72 15.41 -5.55 9.39
C SER A 72 15.28 -7.02 8.95
N LYS A 73 16.24 -7.86 9.36
CA LYS A 73 16.22 -9.30 9.08
C LYS A 73 14.92 -9.97 9.54
N LYS A 74 14.37 -9.55 10.69
CA LYS A 74 13.09 -10.06 11.22
C LYS A 74 11.92 -9.71 10.29
N THR A 75 11.73 -8.43 9.98
CA THR A 75 10.64 -7.96 9.12
C THR A 75 10.77 -8.49 7.69
N SER A 76 11.99 -8.61 7.18
CA SER A 76 12.27 -9.13 5.83
C SER A 76 11.85 -10.59 5.67
N ARG A 77 11.97 -11.40 6.72
CA ARG A 77 11.58 -12.82 6.76
C ARG A 77 10.11 -13.05 7.08
N ASP A 78 9.47 -12.11 7.77
CA ASP A 78 8.05 -12.19 8.13
C ASP A 78 7.17 -12.11 6.85
N PRO A 79 6.49 -13.21 6.45
CA PRO A 79 5.65 -13.24 5.25
C PRO A 79 4.45 -12.28 5.33
N ASP A 80 4.04 -11.92 6.54
CA ASP A 80 2.91 -11.03 6.84
C ASP A 80 3.31 -9.56 6.98
N SER A 81 4.60 -9.25 6.93
CA SER A 81 5.08 -7.88 6.90
C SER A 81 4.50 -7.11 5.71
N ARG A 82 4.29 -5.80 5.90
CA ARG A 82 3.69 -4.93 4.89
C ARG A 82 4.49 -4.92 3.58
N ILE A 83 5.82 -4.99 3.66
CA ILE A 83 6.70 -5.06 2.49
C ILE A 83 6.52 -6.37 1.72
N ASN A 84 6.41 -7.52 2.40
CA ASN A 84 6.22 -8.81 1.75
C ASN A 84 4.81 -8.97 1.16
N LYS A 85 3.78 -8.50 1.86
CA LYS A 85 2.42 -8.37 1.31
C LYS A 85 2.40 -7.53 0.03
N SER A 86 3.04 -6.36 0.05
CA SER A 86 3.10 -5.49 -1.13
C SER A 86 3.88 -6.11 -2.29
N LEU A 87 5.03 -6.75 -2.05
CA LEU A 87 5.77 -7.47 -3.09
C LEU A 87 4.92 -8.57 -3.72
N ARG A 88 4.19 -9.35 -2.91
CA ARG A 88 3.29 -10.42 -3.36
C ARG A 88 2.14 -9.90 -4.23
N ALA A 89 1.54 -8.77 -3.85
CA ALA A 89 0.48 -8.13 -4.64
C ALA A 89 0.94 -7.75 -6.06
N TRP A 90 2.23 -7.45 -6.23
CA TRP A 90 2.85 -7.13 -7.52
C TRP A 90 3.52 -8.34 -8.19
N ASN A 91 3.39 -9.54 -7.63
CA ASN A 91 4.09 -10.75 -8.09
C ASN A 91 5.61 -10.52 -8.21
N CYS A 92 6.17 -9.78 -7.25
CA CYS A 92 7.60 -9.63 -7.03
C CYS A 92 8.04 -10.73 -6.05
#